data_AF-A0A2G8JGD4-F1
#
_entry.id   AF-A0A2G8JGD4-F1
#
_cell.length_a   1.000
_cell.length_b   1.000
_cell.length_c   1.000
_cell.angle_alpha   90.00
_cell.angle_beta   90.00
_cell.angle_gamma   90.00
#
_symmetry.space_group_name_H-M   'P 1'
#
loop_
_entity.id
_entity.type
_entity.pdbx_description
1 polymer ?
#
loop_
_entity_poly.entity_id
_entity_poly.type
_entity_poly.pdbx_seq_one_letter_code
_entity_poly.pdbx_strand_id
1 'polypeptide(L)'
;MDLTVLCLFRGQKIQWTDLISFMEWDQGRHRTTPGLRFAPKLTHEHLYLTPGLRMKVRLAAQVMSNTVANGLELMKRKELGSAILFLRKVNKFFDCLNVARLDQGTRSRNENLKPYTSEDDPRFEWLLKDFLGFLTEWATEGETIEGLTKKEKASCVLVGKPLQEFT
;
A
#
# COMPACT_ATOMS: atom_id res chain seq x y z
N MET A 1 -0.51 23.24 -4.32
CA MET A 1 -0.32 22.13 -3.36
C MET A 1 0.63 21.17 -4.03
N ASP A 2 1.89 21.15 -3.59
CA ASP A 2 2.89 20.24 -4.14
C ASP A 2 2.37 18.80 -4.03
N LEU A 3 2.26 18.13 -5.17
CA LEU A 3 1.96 16.71 -5.27
C LEU A 3 3.20 15.94 -4.81
N THR A 4 3.35 15.86 -3.49
CA THR A 4 4.47 15.26 -2.78
C THR A 4 4.69 13.82 -3.25
N VAL A 5 5.93 13.50 -3.56
CA VAL A 5 6.41 12.11 -3.66
C VAL A 5 6.00 11.40 -2.38
N LEU A 6 5.28 10.29 -2.50
CA LEU A 6 4.76 9.56 -1.34
C LEU A 6 5.90 8.80 -0.65
N CYS A 7 6.73 8.14 -1.45
CA CYS A 7 7.96 7.48 -1.04
C CYS A 7 8.82 7.14 -2.27
N LEU A 8 10.09 6.80 -2.03
CA LEU A 8 10.99 6.24 -3.03
C LEU A 8 11.28 4.79 -2.65
N PHE A 9 11.21 3.87 -3.62
CA PHE A 9 11.57 2.48 -3.42
C PHE A 9 12.19 1.92 -4.71
N ARG A 10 13.33 1.24 -4.61
CA ARG A 10 14.16 0.71 -5.71
C ARG A 10 14.46 1.72 -6.80
N GLY A 11 14.73 2.96 -6.40
CA GLY A 11 15.01 4.06 -7.33
C GLY A 11 13.80 4.56 -8.13
N GLN A 12 12.60 4.01 -7.90
CA GLN A 12 11.36 4.50 -8.49
C GLN A 12 10.56 5.32 -7.48
N LYS A 13 9.99 6.43 -7.95
CA LYS A 13 9.12 7.27 -7.15
C LYS A 13 7.74 6.63 -7.09
N ILE A 14 7.21 6.47 -5.89
CA ILE A 14 5.81 6.10 -5.65
C ILE A 14 5.06 7.38 -5.38
N GLN A 15 4.18 7.78 -6.28
CA GLN A 15 3.51 9.08 -6.20
C GLN A 15 2.00 8.93 -6.08
N TRP A 16 1.37 9.89 -5.40
CA TRP A 16 -0.08 9.95 -5.34
C TRP A 16 -0.72 10.17 -6.71
N THR A 17 0.01 10.84 -7.62
CA THR A 17 -0.37 11.05 -9.01
C THR A 17 -0.57 9.75 -9.77
N ASP A 18 0.16 8.68 -9.43
CA ASP A 18 0.01 7.39 -10.08
C ASP A 18 -1.38 6.81 -9.80
N LEU A 19 -1.84 6.92 -8.54
CA LEU A 19 -3.17 6.48 -8.12
C LEU A 19 -4.29 7.35 -8.71
N ILE A 20 -4.07 8.66 -8.84
CA ILE A 20 -5.00 9.57 -9.55
C ILE A 20 -5.12 9.15 -11.01
N SER A 21 -3.99 8.96 -11.69
CA SER A 21 -3.96 8.55 -13.09
C SER A 21 -4.62 7.18 -13.32
N PHE A 22 -4.45 6.25 -12.37
CA PHE A 22 -5.12 4.96 -12.39
C PHE A 22 -6.63 5.11 -12.21
N MET A 23 -7.08 5.94 -11.26
CA MET A 23 -8.50 6.17 -11.03
C MET A 23 -9.17 6.78 -12.26
N GLU A 24 -8.53 7.78 -12.90
CA GLU A 24 -9.02 8.40 -14.12
C GLU A 24 -9.07 7.41 -15.29
N TRP A 25 -8.02 6.59 -15.43
CA TRP A 25 -7.96 5.52 -16.42
C TRP A 25 -9.04 4.45 -16.20
N ASP A 26 -9.32 4.09 -14.95
CA ASP A 26 -10.33 3.10 -14.60
C ASP A 26 -11.76 3.61 -14.74
N GLN A 27 -11.98 4.89 -14.41
CA GLN A 27 -13.26 5.58 -14.62
C GLN A 27 -13.55 5.90 -16.08
N GLY A 28 -12.56 5.76 -16.97
CA GLY A 28 -12.53 6.24 -18.34
C GLY A 28 -13.90 6.46 -19.00
N ARG A 29 -14.23 7.74 -19.24
CA ARG A 29 -15.39 8.21 -20.04
C ARG A 29 -15.40 7.68 -21.48
N HIS A 30 -14.32 7.05 -21.94
CA HIS A 30 -14.13 6.46 -23.27
C HIS A 30 -14.28 4.93 -23.32
N ARG A 31 -14.65 4.27 -22.22
CA ARG A 31 -15.00 2.85 -22.26
C ARG A 31 -16.36 2.67 -22.92
N THR A 32 -16.48 1.67 -23.78
CA THR A 32 -17.76 1.22 -24.36
C THR A 32 -18.76 0.75 -23.29
N THR A 33 -18.32 0.51 -22.05
CA THR A 33 -19.17 0.09 -20.93
C THR A 33 -18.78 0.84 -19.64
N PRO A 34 -19.31 2.07 -19.42
CA PRO A 34 -18.92 2.95 -18.30
C PRO A 34 -19.34 2.46 -16.89
N GLY A 35 -19.80 1.22 -16.74
CA GLY A 35 -20.18 0.62 -15.45
C GLY A 35 -19.19 -0.40 -14.88
N LEU A 36 -18.33 -1.00 -15.72
CA LEU A 36 -17.41 -2.05 -15.27
C LEU A 36 -16.01 -1.48 -15.00
N ARG A 37 -15.69 -1.35 -13.71
CA ARG A 37 -14.43 -0.81 -13.20
C ARG A 37 -13.55 -1.91 -12.63
N PHE A 38 -12.23 -1.78 -12.76
CA PHE A 38 -11.24 -2.67 -12.15
C PHE A 38 -11.16 -2.48 -10.64
N ALA A 39 -11.21 -1.23 -10.16
CA ALA A 39 -11.20 -0.89 -8.75
C ALA A 39 -12.50 -0.15 -8.37
N PRO A 40 -13.67 -0.84 -8.37
CA PRO A 40 -14.97 -0.20 -8.14
C PRO A 40 -15.14 0.33 -6.71
N LYS A 41 -14.26 -0.07 -5.79
CA LYS A 41 -14.24 0.44 -4.41
C LYS A 41 -13.47 1.75 -4.29
N LEU A 42 -12.61 2.08 -5.25
CA LEU A 42 -11.85 3.32 -5.26
C LEU A 42 -12.76 4.46 -5.73
N THR A 43 -12.87 5.49 -4.90
CA THR A 43 -13.68 6.68 -5.14
C THR A 43 -12.85 7.94 -4.92
N HIS A 44 -13.39 9.09 -5.32
CA HIS A 44 -12.75 10.38 -5.10
C HIS A 44 -12.32 10.60 -3.63
N GLU A 45 -13.14 10.17 -2.67
CA GLU A 45 -12.83 10.28 -1.22
C GLU A 45 -11.57 9.51 -0.78
N HIS A 46 -11.15 8.50 -1.55
CA HIS A 46 -9.92 7.76 -1.27
C HIS A 46 -8.67 8.56 -1.66
N LEU A 47 -8.78 9.41 -2.67
CA LEU A 47 -7.68 10.22 -3.20
C LEU A 47 -7.65 11.65 -2.64
N TYR A 48 -8.82 12.18 -2.32
CA TYR A 48 -9.00 13.54 -1.81
C TYR A 48 -9.61 13.48 -0.42
N LEU A 49 -8.78 13.21 0.57
CA LEU A 49 -9.18 13.03 1.97
C LEU A 49 -9.52 14.36 2.64
N THR A 50 -10.76 14.52 3.07
CA THR A 50 -11.15 15.58 4.02
C THR A 50 -10.65 15.22 5.43
N PRO A 51 -10.51 16.19 6.36
CA PRO A 51 -9.94 15.92 7.70
C PRO A 51 -10.62 14.75 8.43
N GLY A 52 -11.96 14.65 8.37
CA GLY A 52 -12.70 13.54 8.99
C GLY A 52 -12.51 12.18 8.31
N LEU A 53 -12.04 12.14 7.05
CA LEU A 53 -11.76 10.90 6.32
C LEU A 53 -10.35 10.36 6.61
N ARG A 54 -9.42 11.20 7.07
CA ARG A 54 -8.02 10.79 7.36
C ARG A 54 -7.90 9.69 8.41
N MET A 55 -8.85 9.64 9.35
CA MET A 55 -8.89 8.61 10.40
C MET A 55 -9.56 7.31 9.93
N LYS A 56 -10.19 7.28 8.76
CA LYS A 56 -10.88 6.09 8.25
C LYS A 56 -9.87 5.12 7.65
N VAL A 57 -9.30 4.25 8.49
CA VAL A 57 -8.36 3.17 8.10
C VAL A 57 -8.86 2.35 6.92
N ARG A 58 -10.19 2.14 6.84
CA ARG A 58 -10.83 1.45 5.72
C ARG A 58 -10.48 2.06 4.35
N LEU A 59 -10.44 3.39 4.22
CA LEU A 59 -10.11 4.05 2.95
C LEU A 59 -8.65 3.76 2.57
N ALA A 60 -7.73 3.88 3.53
CA ALA A 60 -6.32 3.56 3.32
C ALA A 60 -6.12 2.09 2.91
N ALA A 61 -6.79 1.15 3.57
CA ALA A 61 -6.73 -0.27 3.23
C ALA A 61 -7.27 -0.56 1.82
N GLN A 62 -8.32 0.17 1.38
CA GLN A 62 -8.86 0.03 0.03
C GLN A 62 -7.92 0.58 -1.05
N VAL A 63 -7.24 1.70 -0.79
CA VAL A 63 -6.19 2.25 -1.67
C VAL A 63 -5.03 1.25 -1.79
N MET A 64 -4.61 0.68 -0.67
CA MET A 64 -3.47 -0.25 -0.60
C MET A 64 -3.84 -1.70 -0.92
N SER A 65 -4.94 -1.94 -1.66
CA SER A 65 -5.43 -3.30 -1.89
C SER A 65 -4.76 -4.00 -3.08
N ASN A 66 -4.76 -5.34 -3.05
CA ASN A 66 -4.31 -6.15 -4.20
C ASN A 66 -5.09 -5.83 -5.49
N THR A 67 -6.35 -5.42 -5.41
CA THR A 67 -7.14 -5.00 -6.57
C THR A 67 -6.55 -3.76 -7.24
N VAL A 68 -6.09 -2.78 -6.46
CA VAL A 68 -5.43 -1.57 -7.00
C VAL A 68 -4.06 -1.95 -7.59
N ALA A 69 -3.29 -2.80 -6.92
CA ALA A 69 -2.01 -3.29 -7.44
C ALA A 69 -2.16 -4.02 -8.79
N ASN A 70 -3.15 -4.90 -8.93
CA ASN A 70 -3.47 -5.57 -10.19
C ASN A 70 -3.90 -4.57 -11.28
N GLY A 71 -4.66 -3.54 -10.90
CA GLY A 71 -5.08 -2.47 -11.82
C GLY A 71 -3.91 -1.64 -12.35
N LEU A 72 -2.97 -1.29 -11.47
CA LEU A 72 -1.73 -0.60 -11.87
C LEU A 72 -0.85 -1.46 -12.77
N GLU A 73 -0.75 -2.75 -12.49
CA GLU A 73 -0.02 -3.71 -13.33
C GLU A 73 -0.60 -3.78 -14.75
N LEU A 74 -1.93 -3.69 -14.88
CA LEU A 74 -2.62 -3.69 -16.17
C LEU A 74 -2.35 -2.44 -17.01
N MET A 75 -1.94 -1.32 -16.40
CA MET A 75 -1.51 -0.13 -17.14
C MET A 75 -0.19 -0.34 -17.91
N LYS A 76 0.53 -1.45 -17.64
CA LYS A 76 1.78 -1.85 -18.33
C LYS A 76 2.89 -0.78 -18.31
N ARG A 77 2.91 0.09 -17.30
CA ARG A 77 3.97 1.09 -17.11
C ARG A 77 5.06 0.52 -16.21
N LYS A 78 6.29 0.44 -16.71
CA LYS A 78 7.45 -0.11 -15.96
C LYS A 78 7.79 0.71 -14.71
N GLU A 79 7.50 2.00 -14.74
CA GLU A 79 7.75 2.95 -13.65
C GLU A 79 6.90 2.65 -12.40
N LEU A 80 5.80 1.91 -12.54
CA LEU A 80 4.90 1.56 -11.44
C LEU A 80 5.33 0.29 -10.69
N GLY A 81 6.43 -0.36 -11.10
CA GLY A 81 6.86 -1.65 -10.54
C GLY A 81 7.03 -1.60 -9.01
N SER A 82 7.67 -0.55 -8.52
CA SER A 82 7.91 -0.37 -7.08
C SER A 82 6.64 -0.03 -6.31
N ALA A 83 5.73 0.76 -6.90
CA ALA A 83 4.42 1.04 -6.32
C ALA A 83 3.57 -0.23 -6.21
N ILE A 84 3.54 -1.07 -7.25
CA ILE A 84 2.83 -2.35 -7.24
C ILE A 84 3.37 -3.26 -6.15
N LEU A 85 4.71 -3.41 -6.08
CA LEU A 85 5.34 -4.23 -5.05
C LEU A 85 5.04 -3.73 -3.64
N PHE A 86 5.13 -2.41 -3.43
CA PHE A 86 4.77 -1.76 -2.17
C PHE A 86 3.34 -2.10 -1.75
N LEU A 87 2.35 -1.87 -2.62
CA LEU A 87 0.94 -2.13 -2.34
C LEU A 87 0.71 -3.61 -1.99
N ARG A 88 1.34 -4.55 -2.71
CA ARG A 88 1.23 -5.99 -2.44
C ARG A 88 1.81 -6.36 -1.08
N LYS A 89 2.99 -5.85 -0.74
CA LYS A 89 3.65 -6.10 0.56
C LYS A 89 2.81 -5.58 1.72
N VAL A 90 2.36 -4.33 1.62
CA VAL A 90 1.53 -3.70 2.68
C VAL A 90 0.16 -4.37 2.79
N ASN A 91 -0.50 -4.70 1.67
CA ASN A 91 -1.77 -5.45 1.69
C ASN A 91 -1.61 -6.78 2.43
N LYS A 92 -0.60 -7.58 2.05
CA LYS A 92 -0.37 -8.90 2.66
C LYS A 92 -0.08 -8.78 4.15
N PHE A 93 0.74 -7.81 4.55
CA PHE A 93 0.99 -7.54 5.97
C PHE A 93 -0.29 -7.19 6.73
N PHE A 94 -1.12 -6.29 6.19
CA PHE A 94 -2.37 -5.91 6.82
C PHE A 94 -3.34 -7.09 6.94
N ASP A 95 -3.46 -7.91 5.89
CA ASP A 95 -4.28 -9.12 5.92
C ASP A 95 -3.76 -10.13 6.98
N CYS A 96 -2.45 -10.33 7.07
CA CYS A 96 -1.83 -11.19 8.07
C CYS A 96 -2.15 -10.77 9.52
N LEU A 97 -2.36 -9.49 9.79
CA LEU A 97 -2.67 -8.97 11.12
C LEU A 97 -4.17 -8.81 11.39
N ASN A 98 -4.98 -8.69 10.34
CA ASN A 98 -6.41 -8.37 10.44
C ASN A 98 -7.30 -9.63 10.43
N VAL A 99 -6.87 -10.67 11.14
CA VAL A 99 -7.65 -11.89 11.34
C VAL A 99 -8.68 -11.65 12.43
N ALA A 100 -9.93 -11.41 12.04
CA ALA A 100 -11.01 -11.11 12.99
C ALA A 100 -11.91 -12.31 13.29
N ARG A 101 -12.01 -13.27 12.36
CA ARG A 101 -12.91 -14.44 12.48
C ARG A 101 -12.27 -15.69 11.89
N LEU A 102 -12.64 -16.85 12.45
CA LEU A 102 -12.10 -18.15 12.03
C LEU A 102 -12.42 -18.50 10.57
N ASP A 103 -13.58 -18.07 10.07
CA ASP A 103 -14.07 -18.36 8.72
C ASP A 103 -13.70 -17.28 7.67
N GLN A 104 -13.11 -16.16 8.10
CA GLN A 104 -12.89 -14.99 7.25
C GLN A 104 -11.99 -15.32 6.05
N GLY A 105 -10.86 -15.99 6.29
CA GLY A 105 -9.94 -16.39 5.23
C GLY A 105 -10.59 -17.32 4.21
N THR A 106 -11.36 -18.31 4.67
CA THR A 106 -12.09 -19.26 3.80
C THR A 106 -13.15 -18.56 2.96
N ARG A 107 -13.98 -17.71 3.59
CA ARG A 107 -15.07 -16.99 2.91
C ARG A 107 -14.54 -15.98 1.89
N SER A 108 -13.44 -15.31 2.21
CA SER A 108 -12.81 -14.33 1.32
C SER A 108 -11.83 -14.96 0.31
N ARG A 109 -11.55 -16.26 0.44
CA ARG A 109 -10.51 -16.97 -0.34
C ARG A 109 -9.13 -16.31 -0.22
N ASN A 110 -8.79 -15.85 0.98
CA ASN A 110 -7.53 -15.21 1.29
C ASN A 110 -6.84 -15.94 2.44
N GLU A 111 -5.76 -16.68 2.11
CA GLU A 111 -4.96 -17.43 3.06
C GLU A 111 -4.35 -16.54 4.16
N ASN A 112 -4.01 -15.29 3.83
CA ASN A 112 -3.40 -14.38 4.79
C ASN A 112 -4.37 -13.99 5.93
N LEU A 113 -5.68 -14.06 5.68
CA LEU A 113 -6.75 -13.79 6.65
C LEU A 113 -7.20 -15.03 7.45
N LYS A 114 -6.51 -16.18 7.32
CA LYS A 114 -6.81 -17.35 8.14
C LYS A 114 -6.22 -17.21 9.55
N PRO A 115 -6.81 -17.84 10.58
CA PRO A 115 -6.19 -17.93 11.90
C PRO A 115 -4.79 -18.53 11.85
N TYR A 116 -3.92 -18.10 12.75
CA TYR A 116 -2.65 -18.79 13.00
C TYR A 116 -2.96 -20.01 13.88
N THR A 117 -2.72 -21.21 13.35
CA THR A 117 -3.03 -22.47 14.04
C THR A 117 -1.81 -23.35 14.24
N SER A 118 -0.66 -22.98 13.67
CA SER A 118 0.60 -23.73 13.72
C SER A 118 1.75 -22.75 13.92
N GLU A 119 2.78 -23.19 14.65
CA GLU A 119 4.03 -22.46 14.82
C GLU A 119 4.85 -22.43 13.52
N ASP A 120 4.68 -23.44 12.67
CA ASP A 120 5.35 -23.57 11.36
C ASP A 120 4.59 -22.85 10.23
N ASP A 121 3.75 -21.87 10.55
CA ASP A 121 2.97 -21.14 9.55
C ASP A 121 3.92 -20.35 8.61
N PRO A 122 3.86 -20.56 7.27
CA PRO A 122 4.75 -19.91 6.32
C PRO A 122 4.62 -18.38 6.31
N ARG A 123 3.52 -17.83 6.85
CA ARG A 123 3.36 -16.38 7.01
C ARG A 123 4.33 -15.80 8.01
N PHE A 124 4.77 -16.56 9.03
CA PHE A 124 5.79 -16.08 9.97
C PHE A 124 7.14 -15.90 9.29
N GLU A 125 7.54 -16.87 8.45
CA GLU A 125 8.76 -16.75 7.65
C GLU A 125 8.68 -15.55 6.70
N TRP A 126 7.56 -15.37 6.02
CA TRP A 126 7.35 -14.21 5.14
C TRP A 126 7.40 -12.89 5.92
N LEU A 127 6.80 -12.81 7.11
CA LEU A 127 6.85 -11.60 7.95
C LEU A 127 8.30 -11.28 8.35
N LEU A 128 9.02 -12.27 8.86
CA LEU A 128 10.37 -12.09 9.42
C LEU A 128 11.44 -11.87 8.35
N LYS A 129 11.40 -12.59 7.23
CA LYS A 129 12.43 -12.52 6.20
C LYS A 129 12.06 -11.53 5.09
N ASP A 130 10.86 -11.67 4.53
CA ASP A 130 10.48 -10.93 3.32
C ASP A 130 9.92 -9.54 3.61
N PHE A 131 9.09 -9.39 4.66
CA PHE A 131 8.44 -8.11 4.96
C PHE A 131 9.36 -7.19 5.77
N LEU A 132 10.03 -7.70 6.81
CA LEU A 132 11.04 -6.91 7.52
C LEU A 132 12.20 -6.53 6.60
N GLY A 133 12.68 -7.43 5.74
CA GLY A 133 13.70 -7.10 4.74
C GLY A 133 13.26 -6.01 3.77
N PHE A 134 11.98 -6.01 3.36
CA PHE A 134 11.40 -4.92 2.59
C PHE A 134 11.38 -3.59 3.36
N LEU A 135 11.02 -3.60 4.65
CA LEU A 135 11.02 -2.39 5.48
C LEU A 135 12.43 -1.84 5.71
N THR A 136 13.43 -2.70 5.90
CA THR A 136 14.83 -2.27 6.06
C THR A 136 15.39 -1.73 4.75
N GLU A 137 15.11 -2.37 3.60
CA GLU A 137 15.47 -1.86 2.27
C GLU A 137 14.86 -0.47 2.04
N TRP A 138 13.55 -0.34 2.29
CA TRP A 138 12.85 0.93 2.12
C TRP A 138 13.37 2.03 3.06
N ALA A 139 13.59 1.72 4.34
CA ALA A 139 14.14 2.66 5.30
C ALA A 139 15.54 3.16 4.90
N THR A 140 16.41 2.22 4.50
CA THR A 140 17.78 2.52 4.06
C THR A 140 17.77 3.43 2.83
N GLU A 141 16.93 3.13 1.84
CA GLU A 141 16.81 3.95 0.64
C GLU A 141 16.41 5.38 0.98
N GLY A 142 15.42 5.58 1.84
CA GLY A 142 14.98 6.92 2.24
C GLY A 142 16.07 7.75 2.95
N GLU A 143 17.01 7.11 3.67
CA GLU A 143 18.16 7.78 4.27
C GLU A 143 19.20 8.21 3.24
N THR A 144 19.42 7.38 2.21
CA THR A 144 20.44 7.60 1.17
C THR A 144 20.11 8.68 0.14
N ILE A 145 18.86 9.18 0.10
CA ILE A 145 18.49 10.23 -0.86
C ILE A 145 19.26 11.53 -0.55
N GLU A 146 20.12 11.96 -1.45
CA GLU A 146 20.85 13.24 -1.33
C GLU A 146 19.93 14.43 -1.64
N GLY A 147 20.15 15.57 -0.97
CA GLY A 147 19.41 16.82 -1.22
C GLY A 147 18.07 16.99 -0.49
N LEU A 148 17.57 15.98 0.24
CA LEU A 148 16.41 16.13 1.12
C LEU A 148 16.83 16.55 2.53
N THR A 149 16.09 17.46 3.15
CA THR A 149 16.26 17.80 4.57
C THR A 149 15.94 16.59 5.45
N LYS A 150 16.49 16.55 6.68
CA LYS A 150 16.17 15.48 7.66
C LYS A 150 14.65 15.29 7.86
N LYS A 151 13.88 16.38 7.77
CA LYS A 151 12.42 16.37 7.90
C LYS A 151 11.73 15.71 6.70
N GLU A 152 12.21 15.96 5.49
CA GLU A 152 11.65 15.36 4.27
C GLU A 152 12.05 13.89 4.15
N LYS A 153 13.29 13.53 4.52
CA LYS A 153 13.71 12.13 4.65
C LYS A 153 12.82 11.36 5.63
N ALA A 154 12.52 11.99 6.78
CA ALA A 154 11.60 11.43 7.76
C ALA A 154 10.15 11.30 7.27
N SER A 155 9.75 12.09 6.26
CA SER A 155 8.44 11.94 5.62
C SER A 155 8.42 10.87 4.53
N CYS A 156 9.57 10.51 3.96
CA CYS A 156 9.71 9.48 2.93
C CYS A 156 9.92 8.06 3.48
N VAL A 157 10.34 7.97 4.74
CA VAL A 157 10.47 6.73 5.52
C VAL A 157 9.30 6.66 6.50
N LEU A 158 8.88 5.45 6.89
CA LEU A 158 8.05 5.25 8.09
C LEU A 158 8.84 5.69 9.33
N VAL A 159 8.95 6.99 9.60
CA VAL A 159 9.49 7.45 10.88
C VAL A 159 8.44 7.21 11.95
N GLY A 160 8.57 6.05 12.58
CA GLY A 160 8.37 5.95 14.01
C GLY A 160 9.34 6.89 14.71
N LYS A 161 8.81 7.71 15.61
CA LYS A 161 9.59 8.04 16.79
C LYS A 161 10.02 6.70 17.45
N PRO A 162 11.25 6.58 17.97
CA PRO A 162 11.61 5.42 18.77
C PRO A 162 10.59 5.24 19.91
N LEU A 163 10.16 4.00 20.15
CA LEU A 163 9.20 3.58 21.20
C LEU A 163 9.67 3.88 22.64
N GLN A 164 10.71 4.69 22.84
CA GLN A 164 11.32 5.00 24.12
C GLN A 164 10.68 6.20 24.84
N GLU A 165 9.67 6.87 24.25
CA GLU A 165 9.00 8.04 24.86
C GLU A 165 7.58 7.76 25.41
N PHE A 166 7.21 6.49 25.60
CA PHE A 166 5.97 6.12 26.32
C PHE A 166 6.34 5.37 27.61
N THR A 167 6.84 6.11 28.59
CA THR A 167 6.90 5.68 30.00
C THR A 167 6.62 6.88 30.88
#